data_AF-A0A7V7BGS1-F1
#
_entry.id   AF-A0A7V7BGS1-F1
#
_cell.length_a   1.000
_cell.length_b   1.000
_cell.length_c   1.000
_cell.angle_alpha   90.00
_cell.angle_beta   90.00
_cell.angle_gamma   90.00
#
_symmetry.space_group_name_H-M   'P 1'
#
loop_
_entity.id
_entity.type
_entity.pdbx_description
1 polymer ?
#
loop_
_entity_poly.entity_id
_entity_poly.type
_entity_poly.pdbx_seq_one_letter_code
_entity_poly.pdbx_strand_id
1 'polypeptide(L)'
;MDYRAIAAELLAAEANCQPIEPLTDVYRGLTVEDAYRIQLAGIEMKKAQGRKVIGKKIGLTSKAMQQLLGVDEPDYGHLMDNMLLLEGEPCRREELLAPRVEAELAFILKDTLRGPGVTIADVFRATEGIMPAFEI
;
A
#
# COMPACT_ATOMS: atom_id res chain seq x y z
N MET A 1 -16.83 3.08 -14.60
CA MET A 1 -16.73 3.19 -13.14
C MET A 1 -16.00 4.48 -12.82
N ASP A 2 -16.47 5.28 -11.87
CA ASP A 2 -15.77 6.51 -11.47
C ASP A 2 -14.75 6.19 -10.37
N TYR A 3 -13.51 5.91 -10.77
CA TYR A 3 -12.45 5.55 -9.84
C TYR A 3 -12.10 6.67 -8.85
N ARG A 4 -12.30 7.93 -9.25
CA ARG A 4 -11.99 9.08 -8.39
C ARG A 4 -13.04 9.24 -7.31
N ALA A 5 -14.32 9.00 -7.63
CA ALA A 5 -15.40 8.99 -6.64
C ALA A 5 -15.17 7.87 -5.61
N ILE A 6 -14.87 6.64 -6.06
CA ILE A 6 -14.62 5.50 -5.15
C ILE A 6 -13.38 5.74 -4.27
N ALA A 7 -12.30 6.29 -4.85
CA ALA A 7 -11.14 6.67 -4.07
C ALA A 7 -11.46 7.75 -3.03
N ALA A 8 -12.32 8.72 -3.36
CA ALA A 8 -12.76 9.73 -2.41
C ALA A 8 -13.56 9.14 -1.24
N GLU A 9 -14.39 8.11 -1.49
CA GLU A 9 -15.08 7.36 -0.42
C GLU A 9 -14.09 6.69 0.53
N LEU A 10 -13.07 6.00 0.00
CA LEU A 10 -12.01 5.39 0.81
C LEU A 10 -11.20 6.42 1.60
N LEU A 11 -10.87 7.57 1.01
CA LEU A 11 -10.14 8.65 1.69
C LEU A 11 -10.99 9.30 2.80
N ALA A 12 -12.31 9.41 2.59
CA ALA A 12 -13.22 9.87 3.64
C ALA A 12 -13.32 8.84 4.78
N ALA A 13 -13.34 7.54 4.46
CA ALA A 13 -13.32 6.46 5.44
C ALA A 13 -12.03 6.49 6.29
N GLU A 14 -10.87 6.66 5.64
CA GLU A 14 -9.55 6.84 6.28
C GLU A 14 -9.56 8.06 7.22
N ALA A 15 -9.94 9.24 6.71
CA ALA A 15 -9.91 10.49 7.48
C ALA A 15 -10.85 10.49 8.69
N ASN A 16 -11.98 9.80 8.60
CA ASN A 16 -12.98 9.76 9.69
C ASN A 16 -12.84 8.54 10.60
N CYS A 17 -11.92 7.62 10.31
CA CYS A 17 -11.81 6.33 10.98
C CYS A 17 -13.16 5.58 11.04
N GLN A 18 -13.89 5.59 9.93
CA GLN A 18 -15.20 4.94 9.80
C GLN A 18 -15.17 3.92 8.66
N PRO A 19 -15.52 2.64 8.92
CA PRO A 19 -15.55 1.62 7.88
C PRO A 19 -16.66 1.92 6.87
N ILE A 20 -16.41 1.59 5.62
CA ILE A 20 -17.43 1.52 4.58
C ILE A 20 -17.69 0.05 4.21
N GLU A 21 -18.81 -0.20 3.53
CA GLU A 21 -19.10 -1.53 2.99
C GLU A 21 -17.99 -1.97 2.01
N PRO A 22 -17.61 -3.26 1.98
CA PRO A 22 -16.61 -3.74 1.03
C PRO A 22 -16.97 -3.35 -0.40
N LEU A 23 -16.03 -2.73 -1.11
CA LEU A 23 -16.30 -2.21 -2.46
C LEU A 23 -16.78 -3.31 -3.43
N THR A 24 -16.37 -4.56 -3.22
CA THR A 24 -16.81 -5.72 -4.01
C THR A 24 -18.30 -6.06 -3.85
N ASP A 25 -18.91 -5.70 -2.73
CA ASP A 25 -20.34 -5.90 -2.46
C ASP A 25 -21.18 -4.80 -3.11
N VAL A 26 -20.68 -3.56 -3.07
CA VAL A 26 -21.30 -2.35 -3.63
C VAL A 26 -21.15 -2.30 -5.16
N TYR A 27 -19.94 -2.54 -5.66
CA TYR A 27 -19.58 -2.44 -7.08
C TYR A 27 -19.36 -3.83 -7.67
N ARG A 28 -20.46 -4.44 -8.12
CA ARG A 28 -20.45 -5.77 -8.75
C ARG A 28 -19.55 -5.77 -9.99
N GLY A 29 -18.66 -6.77 -10.07
CA GLY A 29 -17.75 -6.95 -11.20
C GLY A 29 -16.44 -6.16 -11.10
N LEU A 30 -16.09 -5.61 -9.93
CA LEU A 30 -14.77 -5.04 -9.67
C LEU A 30 -13.66 -6.03 -10.04
N THR A 31 -12.77 -5.61 -10.93
CA THR A 31 -11.58 -6.37 -11.31
C THR A 31 -10.36 -5.92 -10.51
N VAL A 32 -9.29 -6.72 -10.56
CA VAL A 32 -7.98 -6.32 -10.00
C VAL A 32 -7.46 -5.04 -10.67
N GLU A 33 -7.67 -4.89 -11.97
CA GLU A 33 -7.30 -3.66 -12.69
C GLU A 33 -8.04 -2.44 -12.16
N ASP A 34 -9.35 -2.57 -11.89
CA ASP A 34 -10.14 -1.50 -11.28
C ASP A 34 -9.62 -1.14 -9.89
N ALA A 35 -9.29 -2.14 -9.07
CA ALA A 35 -8.73 -1.93 -7.73
C ALA A 35 -7.43 -1.10 -7.77
N TYR A 36 -6.52 -1.42 -8.69
CA TYR A 36 -5.30 -0.62 -8.87
C TYR A 36 -5.58 0.78 -9.45
N ARG A 37 -6.57 0.94 -10.33
CA ARG A 37 -7.00 2.27 -10.82
C ARG A 37 -7.59 3.12 -9.69
N ILE A 38 -8.36 2.54 -8.78
CA ILE A 38 -8.88 3.19 -7.57
C ILE A 38 -7.72 3.60 -6.64
N GLN A 39 -6.78 2.69 -6.37
CA GLN A 39 -5.58 3.01 -5.58
C GLN A 39 -4.83 4.21 -6.17
N LEU A 40 -4.53 4.17 -7.48
CA LEU A 40 -3.80 5.25 -8.14
C LEU A 40 -4.56 6.58 -8.09
N ALA A 41 -5.88 6.57 -8.25
CA ALA A 41 -6.70 7.78 -8.10
C ALA A 41 -6.57 8.38 -6.69
N GLY A 42 -6.59 7.54 -5.63
CA GLY A 42 -6.37 7.99 -4.26
C GLY A 42 -4.97 8.56 -4.02
N ILE A 43 -3.93 7.93 -4.59
CA ILE A 43 -2.56 8.44 -4.51
C ILE A 43 -2.41 9.79 -5.20
N GLU A 44 -2.99 9.98 -6.39
CA GLU A 44 -2.96 11.28 -7.07
C GLU A 44 -3.71 12.37 -6.29
N MET A 45 -4.80 12.02 -5.60
CA MET A 45 -5.49 12.95 -4.70
C MET A 45 -4.64 13.36 -3.50
N LYS A 46 -3.94 12.40 -2.86
CA LYS A 46 -3.00 12.71 -1.76
C LYS A 46 -1.83 13.58 -2.25
N LYS A 47 -1.28 13.28 -3.44
CA LYS A 47 -0.22 14.10 -4.06
C LYS A 47 -0.68 15.52 -4.37
N ALA A 48 -1.93 15.70 -4.84
CA ALA A 48 -2.50 17.01 -5.08
C ALA A 48 -2.65 17.85 -3.79
N GLN A 49 -2.68 17.21 -2.62
CA GLN A 49 -2.66 17.85 -1.30
C GLN A 49 -1.23 18.11 -0.78
N GLY A 50 -0.19 17.86 -1.59
CA GLY A 50 1.21 18.07 -1.25
C GLY A 50 1.92 16.90 -0.58
N ARG A 51 1.25 15.74 -0.42
CA ARG A 51 1.87 14.52 0.11
C ARG A 51 2.85 13.93 -0.89
N LYS A 52 3.89 13.26 -0.38
CA LYS A 52 4.91 12.61 -1.19
C LYS A 52 4.82 11.09 -1.05
N VAL A 53 5.00 10.40 -2.18
CA VAL A 53 5.29 8.96 -2.16
C VAL A 53 6.76 8.79 -1.75
N ILE A 54 7.01 8.05 -0.68
CA ILE A 54 8.35 7.80 -0.14
C ILE A 54 8.80 6.33 -0.32
N GLY A 55 7.90 5.46 -0.77
CA GLY A 55 8.22 4.05 -0.98
C GLY A 55 7.03 3.25 -1.50
N LYS A 56 7.20 1.93 -1.52
CA LYS A 56 6.15 0.96 -1.85
C LYS A 56 6.25 -0.23 -0.91
N LYS A 57 5.11 -0.86 -0.65
CA LYS A 57 4.97 -2.11 0.09
C LYS A 57 4.52 -3.22 -0.84
N ILE A 58 4.83 -4.46 -0.51
CA ILE A 58 4.37 -5.66 -1.24
C ILE A 58 3.70 -6.57 -0.23
N GLY A 59 2.39 -6.75 -0.34
CA GLY A 59 1.60 -7.60 0.55
C GLY A 59 1.26 -8.94 -0.10
N LEU A 60 0.51 -9.77 0.62
CA LEU A 60 0.08 -11.11 0.18
C LEU A 60 1.24 -11.97 -0.34
N THR A 61 2.42 -11.88 0.27
CA THR A 61 3.63 -12.61 -0.15
C THR A 61 3.61 -14.10 0.23
N SER A 62 2.75 -14.49 1.19
CA SER A 62 2.56 -15.87 1.62
C SER A 62 1.71 -16.67 0.63
N LYS A 63 2.25 -17.78 0.12
CA LYS A 63 1.50 -18.71 -0.75
C LYS A 63 0.26 -19.28 -0.09
N ALA A 64 0.29 -19.52 1.22
CA ALA A 64 -0.88 -20.01 1.95
C ALA A 64 -1.99 -18.95 1.99
N MET A 65 -1.63 -17.67 2.16
CA MET A 65 -2.60 -16.57 2.17
C MET A 65 -3.16 -16.30 0.76
N GLN A 66 -2.32 -16.39 -0.27
CA GLN A 66 -2.73 -16.30 -1.66
C GLN A 66 -3.78 -17.37 -2.00
N GLN A 67 -3.53 -18.63 -1.61
CA GLN A 67 -4.50 -19.74 -1.79
C GLN A 67 -5.81 -19.51 -1.03
N LEU A 68 -5.73 -19.03 0.22
CA LEU A 68 -6.91 -18.75 1.04
C LEU A 68 -7.80 -17.67 0.42
N LEU A 69 -7.19 -16.64 -0.17
CA LEU A 69 -7.89 -15.50 -0.77
C LEU A 69 -8.20 -15.69 -2.26
N GLY A 70 -7.74 -16.79 -2.88
CA GLY A 70 -7.97 -17.08 -4.28
C GLY A 70 -7.23 -16.14 -5.25
N VAL A 71 -6.08 -15.62 -4.85
CA VAL A 71 -5.18 -14.82 -5.70
C VAL A 71 -3.92 -15.62 -6.03
N ASP A 72 -3.29 -15.33 -7.16
CA ASP A 72 -2.11 -16.05 -7.67
C ASP A 72 -0.80 -15.25 -7.57
N GLU A 73 -0.90 -13.95 -7.30
CA GLU A 73 0.23 -13.03 -7.15
C GLU A 73 0.14 -12.15 -5.89
N PRO A 74 1.28 -11.61 -5.40
CA PRO A 74 1.30 -10.56 -4.38
C PRO A 74 0.61 -9.27 -4.83
N ASP A 75 0.20 -8.44 -3.87
CA ASP A 75 -0.28 -7.08 -4.14
C ASP A 75 0.80 -6.03 -3.87
N TYR A 76 0.52 -4.76 -4.20
CA TYR A 76 1.39 -3.65 -3.82
C TYR A 76 0.63 -2.36 -3.52
N GLY A 77 1.22 -1.56 -2.63
CA GLY A 77 0.73 -0.24 -2.26
C GLY A 77 1.83 0.82 -2.25
N HIS A 78 1.43 2.08 -2.05
CA HIS A 78 2.35 3.22 -1.98
C HIS A 78 2.46 3.69 -0.53
N LEU A 79 3.70 3.89 -0.08
CA LEU A 79 3.99 4.48 1.22
C LEU A 79 4.06 6.00 1.06
N MET A 80 3.26 6.72 1.85
CA MET A 80 3.19 8.17 1.84
C MET A 80 4.03 8.75 2.99
N ASP A 81 4.55 9.96 2.82
CA ASP A 81 5.36 10.66 3.82
C ASP A 81 4.73 10.72 5.21
N ASN A 82 3.41 10.84 5.29
CA ASN A 82 2.65 10.90 6.54
C ASN A 82 2.37 9.53 7.19
N MET A 83 2.84 8.44 6.58
CA MET A 83 2.77 7.09 7.15
C MET A 83 4.06 6.71 7.89
N LEU A 84 5.15 7.47 7.68
CA LEU A 84 6.43 7.17 8.30
C LEU A 84 6.42 7.62 9.76
N LEU A 85 6.70 6.66 10.65
CA LEU A 85 7.03 6.91 12.05
C LEU A 85 8.48 6.47 12.28
N LEU A 86 9.28 7.35 12.86
CA LEU A 86 10.64 7.04 13.28
C LEU A 86 10.64 6.30 14.62
N GLU A 87 11.75 5.63 14.92
CA GLU A 87 11.93 4.97 16.20
C GLU A 87 11.70 5.95 17.37
N GLY A 88 10.81 5.57 18.29
CA GLY A 88 10.42 6.40 19.44
C GLY A 88 9.26 7.37 19.17
N GLU A 89 8.81 7.53 17.93
CA GLU A 89 7.60 8.30 17.63
C GLU A 89 6.34 7.51 17.99
N PRO A 90 5.37 8.13 18.70
CA PRO A 90 4.15 7.43 19.09
C PRO A 90 3.21 7.26 17.89
N CYS A 91 2.72 6.03 17.69
CA CYS A 91 1.60 5.76 16.79
C CYS A 91 0.28 6.12 17.48
N ARG A 92 -0.47 7.07 16.93
CA ARG A 92 -1.76 7.53 17.48
C ARG A 92 -2.87 6.57 17.10
N ARG A 93 -3.26 5.72 18.04
CA ARG A 93 -4.29 4.68 17.81
C ARG A 93 -5.64 5.28 17.40
N GLU A 94 -5.97 6.46 17.91
CA GLU A 94 -7.19 7.20 17.62
C GLU A 94 -7.30 7.69 16.17
N GLU A 95 -6.18 7.73 15.44
CA GLU A 95 -6.13 8.08 14.01
C GLU A 95 -6.26 6.83 13.10
N LEU A 96 -6.51 5.65 13.69
CA LEU A 96 -6.58 4.37 13.00
C LEU A 96 -7.91 3.66 13.28
N LEU A 97 -8.37 2.84 12.33
CA LEU A 97 -9.62 2.09 12.48
C LEU A 97 -9.41 0.78 13.26
N ALA A 98 -8.75 -0.20 12.64
CA ALA A 98 -8.49 -1.53 13.18
C ALA A 98 -7.05 -1.97 12.88
N PRO A 99 -6.04 -1.26 13.41
CA PRO A 99 -4.65 -1.48 13.04
C PRO A 99 -4.17 -2.85 13.46
N ARG A 100 -3.28 -3.41 12.64
CA ARG A 100 -2.49 -4.60 12.94
C ARG A 100 -1.03 -4.19 12.92
N VAL A 101 -0.13 -5.12 13.23
CA VAL A 101 1.31 -4.85 13.11
C VAL A 101 1.95 -6.03 12.42
N GLU A 102 2.67 -5.77 11.35
CA GLU A 102 3.41 -6.75 10.57
C GLU A 102 4.91 -6.42 10.63
N ALA A 103 5.73 -7.45 10.88
CA ALA A 103 7.18 -7.31 10.93
C ALA A 103 7.79 -7.61 9.55
N GLU A 104 8.52 -6.65 8.99
CA GLU A 104 9.03 -6.69 7.63
C GLU A 104 10.53 -6.33 7.55
N LEU A 105 11.10 -6.53 6.35
CA LEU A 105 12.40 -6.00 5.97
C LEU A 105 12.22 -4.92 4.90
N ALA A 106 12.62 -3.70 5.20
CA ALA A 106 12.63 -2.61 4.23
C ALA A 106 13.96 -2.58 3.46
N PHE A 107 13.85 -2.45 2.14
CA PHE A 107 14.98 -2.28 1.23
C PHE A 107 15.14 -0.80 0.87
N ILE A 108 16.26 -0.20 1.28
CA ILE A 108 16.61 1.17 0.92
C ILE A 108 17.31 1.11 -0.43
N LEU A 109 16.77 1.79 -1.44
CA LEU A 109 17.32 1.75 -2.80
C LEU A 109 18.21 2.97 -3.05
N LYS A 110 19.42 2.74 -3.57
CA LYS A 110 20.31 3.78 -4.13
C LYS A 110 20.14 3.94 -5.63
N ASP A 111 19.70 2.89 -6.32
CA ASP A 111 19.49 2.89 -7.77
C ASP A 111 18.02 2.58 -8.11
N THR A 112 17.55 3.14 -9.22
CA THR A 112 16.19 2.87 -9.72
C THR A 112 16.06 1.46 -10.29
N LEU A 113 15.09 0.69 -9.82
CA LEU A 113 14.65 -0.57 -10.45
C LEU A 113 13.53 -0.31 -11.46
N ARG A 114 13.71 -0.77 -12.70
CA ARG A 114 12.74 -0.59 -13.79
C ARG A 114 12.55 -1.89 -14.57
N GLY A 115 11.31 -2.36 -14.63
CA GLY A 115 10.93 -3.54 -15.39
C GLY A 115 10.71 -3.29 -16.89
N PRO A 116 10.33 -4.34 -17.65
CA PRO A 116 10.13 -5.72 -17.17
C PRO A 116 11.45 -6.48 -16.94
N GLY A 117 11.39 -7.65 -16.30
CA GLY A 117 12.54 -8.55 -16.17
C GLY A 117 13.55 -8.21 -15.06
N VAL A 118 13.14 -7.44 -14.04
CA VAL A 118 13.96 -7.22 -12.83
C VAL A 118 14.20 -8.55 -12.13
N THR A 119 15.46 -8.87 -11.84
CA THR A 119 15.86 -10.09 -11.14
C THR A 119 16.23 -9.80 -9.69
N ILE A 120 16.37 -10.85 -8.87
CA ILE A 120 16.90 -10.76 -7.51
C ILE A 120 18.28 -10.07 -7.51
N ALA A 121 19.14 -10.39 -8.49
CA ALA A 121 20.48 -9.80 -8.58
C ALA A 121 20.44 -8.29 -8.89
N ASP A 122 19.42 -7.80 -9.62
CA ASP A 122 19.20 -6.36 -9.81
C ASP A 122 18.80 -5.69 -8.50
N VAL A 123 17.89 -6.30 -7.73
CA VAL A 123 17.47 -5.78 -6.42
C VAL A 123 18.66 -5.68 -5.47
N PHE A 124 19.48 -6.74 -5.38
CA PHE A 124 20.70 -6.71 -4.56
C PHE A 124 21.65 -5.57 -4.95
N ARG A 125 21.88 -5.37 -6.27
CA ARG A 125 22.77 -4.30 -6.75
C ARG A 125 22.23 -2.90 -6.44
N ALA A 126 20.93 -2.71 -6.60
CA ALA A 126 20.25 -1.43 -6.39
C ALA A 126 20.02 -1.09 -4.90
N THR A 127 20.20 -2.05 -3.99
CA THR A 127 19.98 -1.87 -2.55
C THR A 127 21.20 -1.19 -1.91
N GLU A 128 20.95 -0.10 -1.19
CA GLU A 128 21.93 0.60 -0.34
C GLU A 128 22.03 -0.06 1.04
N GLY A 129 20.89 -0.45 1.60
CA GLY A 129 20.81 -1.06 2.92
C GLY A 129 19.49 -1.78 3.13
N ILE A 130 19.47 -2.63 4.16
CA ILE A 130 18.27 -3.33 4.63
C ILE A 130 18.08 -2.97 6.09
N MET A 131 16.84 -2.70 6.50
CA MET A 131 16.51 -2.45 7.90
C MET A 131 15.22 -3.16 8.30
N PRO A 132 15.06 -3.53 9.58
CA PRO A 132 13.76 -3.93 10.12
C PRO A 132 12.75 -2.79 9.94
N ALA A 133 11.53 -3.14 9.59
CA ALA A 133 10.41 -2.21 9.53
C ALA A 133 9.16 -2.87 10.12
N PHE A 134 8.27 -2.06 10.66
CA PHE A 134 6.93 -2.49 11.05
C PHE A 134 5.93 -1.77 10.16
N GLU A 135 5.03 -2.52 9.52
CA GLU A 135 3.85 -1.97 8.86
C GLU A 135 2.67 -2.02 9.83
N ILE A 136 1.86 -0.96 9.85
CA ILE A 136 0.68 -0.80 10.70
C ILE A 136 -0.58 -0.68 9.84
#